data_AF-A0A9N9KJI5-F1
#
_entry.id   AF-A0A9N9KJI5-F1
#
_cell.length_a   1.000
_cell.length_b   1.000
_cell.length_c   1.000
_cell.angle_alpha   90.00
_cell.angle_beta   90.00
_cell.angle_gamma   90.00
#
_symmetry.space_group_name_H-M   'P 1'
#
loop_
_entity.id
_entity.type
_entity.pdbx_description
1 polymer ?
#
loop_
_entity_poly.entity_id
_entity_poly.type
_entity_poly.pdbx_seq_one_letter_code
_entity_poly.pdbx_strand_id
1 'polypeptide(L)'
;NSYDIIITVDIGLNKQQIFAYLNILHARLTYFQNALSENWAKKENQFFVLSQPYISALIFNIILKYLYCRIIELNDLDIDMILKLLVAVD
;
A
#
# COMPACT_ATOMS: atom_id res chain seq x y z
N ASN A 1 -8.42 -14.34 -10.34
CA ASN A 1 -9.30 -13.21 -9.95
C ASN A 1 -9.60 -13.20 -8.46
N SER A 2 -8.60 -13.33 -7.60
CA SER A 2 -8.78 -13.29 -6.14
C SER A 2 -7.59 -12.53 -5.55
N TYR A 3 -7.86 -11.41 -4.88
CA TYR A 3 -6.87 -10.70 -4.07
C TYR A 3 -6.38 -11.64 -2.95
N ASP A 4 -5.12 -11.51 -2.56
CA ASP A 4 -4.44 -12.39 -1.61
C ASP A 4 -3.78 -11.60 -0.47
N ILE A 5 -3.81 -10.27 -0.53
CA ILE A 5 -3.37 -9.36 0.53
C ILE A 5 -4.39 -8.25 0.80
N ILE A 6 -4.57 -7.93 2.09
CA ILE A 6 -5.34 -6.83 2.63
C ILE A 6 -4.36 -5.86 3.29
N ILE A 7 -4.38 -4.61 2.86
CA ILE A 7 -3.53 -3.55 3.39
C ILE A 7 -4.42 -2.60 4.18
N THR A 8 -4.13 -2.50 5.46
CA THR A 8 -4.88 -1.66 6.38
C THR A 8 -4.15 -0.35 6.56
N VAL A 9 -4.77 0.75 6.13
CA VAL A 9 -4.21 2.11 6.12
C VAL A 9 -4.98 3.00 7.11
N ASP A 10 -4.43 4.18 7.40
CA ASP A 10 -4.94 5.11 8.40
C ASP A 10 -5.00 4.53 9.84
N ILE A 11 -5.37 5.39 10.80
CA ILE A 11 -5.54 5.04 12.21
C ILE A 11 -6.93 5.38 12.74
N GLY A 12 -7.31 4.67 13.82
CA GLY A 12 -8.54 4.94 14.55
C GLY A 12 -9.79 4.68 13.73
N LEU A 13 -10.77 5.58 13.82
CA LEU A 13 -12.06 5.48 13.13
C LEU A 13 -11.96 5.65 11.61
N ASN A 14 -10.84 6.17 11.11
CA ASN A 14 -10.61 6.40 9.68
C ASN A 14 -9.92 5.22 8.99
N LYS A 15 -9.64 4.13 9.72
CA LYS A 15 -8.98 2.94 9.18
C LYS A 15 -9.69 2.44 7.92
N GLN A 16 -8.95 2.23 6.85
CA GLN A 16 -9.47 1.66 5.60
C GLN A 16 -8.74 0.38 5.23
N GLN A 17 -9.42 -0.49 4.47
CA GLN A 17 -8.86 -1.73 3.93
C GLN A 17 -8.77 -1.63 2.42
N ILE A 18 -7.58 -1.90 1.90
CA ILE A 18 -7.26 -1.92 0.47
C ILE A 18 -6.91 -3.35 0.09
N PHE A 19 -7.58 -3.86 -0.94
CA PHE A 19 -7.39 -5.23 -1.43
C PHE A 19 -6.47 -5.21 -2.66
N ALA A 20 -5.42 -6.02 -2.67
CA ALA A 20 -4.42 -6.03 -3.74
C ALA A 20 -3.94 -7.45 -4.09
N TYR A 21 -3.16 -7.54 -5.16
CA TYR A 21 -2.53 -8.78 -5.61
C TYR A 21 -1.05 -8.80 -5.26
N LEU A 22 -0.66 -9.78 -4.47
CA LEU A 22 0.67 -9.91 -3.89
C LEU A 22 1.75 -10.10 -4.97
N ASN A 23 1.44 -10.84 -6.04
CA ASN A 23 2.36 -11.04 -7.16
C ASN A 23 2.77 -9.72 -7.84
N ILE A 24 1.83 -8.76 -7.98
CA ILE A 24 2.12 -7.43 -8.53
C ILE A 24 2.99 -6.66 -7.55
N LEU A 25 2.63 -6.63 -6.26
CA LEU A 25 3.39 -5.91 -5.24
C LEU A 25 4.84 -6.42 -5.15
N HIS A 26 5.03 -7.75 -5.10
CA HIS A 26 6.34 -8.41 -5.08
C HIS A 26 7.18 -8.10 -6.31
N ALA A 27 6.58 -8.09 -7.50
CA ALA A 27 7.30 -7.81 -8.74
C ALA A 27 7.75 -6.34 -8.84
N ARG A 28 7.19 -5.45 -8.02
CA ARG A 28 7.38 -3.99 -8.13
C ARG A 28 8.24 -3.41 -7.02
N LEU A 29 8.16 -3.94 -5.79
CA LEU A 29 8.90 -3.42 -4.65
C LEU A 29 9.40 -4.56 -3.74
N THR A 30 10.71 -4.57 -3.49
CA THR A 30 11.36 -5.48 -2.53
C THR A 30 10.79 -5.33 -1.11
N TYR A 31 10.30 -4.13 -0.77
CA TYR A 31 9.58 -3.87 0.47
C TYR A 31 8.51 -4.93 0.75
N PHE A 32 7.66 -5.26 -0.24
CA PHE A 32 6.59 -6.23 -0.04
C PHE A 32 7.10 -7.67 0.05
N GLN A 33 8.25 -7.98 -0.57
CA GLN A 33 8.91 -9.27 -0.39
C GLN A 33 9.39 -9.42 1.07
N ASN A 34 10.04 -8.39 1.59
CA ASN A 34 10.58 -8.37 2.96
C ASN A 34 9.47 -8.32 4.01
N ALA A 35 8.44 -7.50 3.81
CA ALA A 35 7.33 -7.33 4.75
C ALA A 35 6.58 -8.65 5.02
N LEU A 36 6.53 -9.55 4.03
CA LEU A 36 6.00 -10.90 4.26
C LEU A 36 7.00 -11.84 4.94
N SER A 37 8.29 -11.78 4.58
CA SER A 37 9.30 -12.69 5.14
C SER A 37 9.67 -12.35 6.59
N GLU A 38 9.62 -11.08 6.97
CA GLU A 38 9.93 -10.59 8.31
C GLU A 38 8.73 -10.65 9.27
N ASN A 39 7.64 -11.32 8.86
CA ASN A 39 6.38 -11.44 9.61
C ASN A 39 5.70 -10.11 9.95
N TRP A 40 5.95 -9.03 9.19
CA TRP A 40 5.21 -7.77 9.37
C TRP A 40 3.78 -7.92 8.89
N ALA A 41 3.58 -8.66 7.80
CA ALA A 41 2.26 -9.13 7.41
C ALA A 41 1.88 -10.40 8.16
N LYS A 42 0.67 -10.42 8.70
CA LYS A 42 0.09 -11.60 9.35
C LYS A 42 -0.76 -12.38 8.36
N LYS A 43 -0.72 -13.70 8.42
CA LYS A 43 -1.67 -14.52 7.65
C LYS A 43 -2.96 -14.69 8.46
N GLU A 44 -4.04 -14.11 7.99
CA GLU A 44 -5.38 -14.26 8.56
C GLU A 44 -6.26 -15.02 7.57
N ASN A 45 -6.62 -16.26 7.94
CA ASN A 45 -7.29 -17.21 7.06
C ASN A 45 -6.50 -17.43 5.75
N GLN A 46 -7.07 -17.02 4.62
CA GLN A 46 -6.49 -17.14 3.29
C GLN A 46 -5.74 -15.88 2.82
N PHE A 47 -5.79 -14.78 3.59
CA PHE A 47 -5.22 -13.50 3.19
C PHE A 47 -3.99 -13.14 4.03
N PHE A 48 -3.04 -12.45 3.40
CA PHE A 48 -2.03 -11.69 4.13
C PHE A 48 -2.62 -10.35 4.57
N VAL A 49 -2.30 -9.89 5.77
CA VAL A 49 -2.77 -8.63 6.34
C VAL A 49 -1.56 -7.80 6.73
N LEU A 50 -1.38 -6.66 6.07
CA LEU A 50 -0.31 -5.70 6.32
C LEU A 50 -0.91 -4.40 6.88
N SER A 51 -0.30 -3.86 7.94
CA SER A 51 -0.75 -2.59 8.54
C SER A 51 0.20 -1.47 8.16
N GLN A 52 -0.34 -0.39 7.58
CA GLN A 52 0.32 0.86 7.22
C GLN A 52 -0.40 2.05 7.87
N PRO A 53 -0.43 2.11 9.21
CA PRO A 53 -1.29 3.05 9.93
C PRO A 53 -0.94 4.52 9.65
N TYR A 54 0.33 4.81 9.33
CA TYR A 54 0.83 6.17 9.12
C TYR A 54 0.73 6.64 7.67
N ILE A 55 0.23 5.80 6.77
CA ILE A 55 -0.04 6.17 5.38
C ILE A 55 -1.56 6.30 5.23
N SER A 56 -2.02 7.41 4.67
CA SER A 56 -3.44 7.60 4.42
C SER A 56 -3.90 6.78 3.21
N ALA A 57 -5.19 6.41 3.19
CA ALA A 57 -5.75 5.67 2.07
C ALA A 57 -5.58 6.35 0.72
N LEU A 58 -5.66 7.68 0.69
CA LEU A 58 -5.45 8.46 -0.53
C LEU A 58 -4.01 8.30 -1.05
N ILE A 59 -3.02 8.47 -0.18
CA ILE A 59 -1.60 8.32 -0.55
C ILE A 59 -1.32 6.87 -0.97
N PHE A 60 -1.82 5.90 -0.21
CA PHE A 60 -1.61 4.50 -0.54
C PHE A 60 -2.24 4.10 -1.89
N ASN A 61 -3.42 4.64 -2.23
CA ASN A 61 -4.05 4.39 -3.53
C ASN A 61 -3.24 4.97 -4.69
N ILE A 62 -2.58 6.13 -4.50
CA ILE A 62 -1.67 6.70 -5.51
C ILE A 62 -0.47 5.76 -5.71
N ILE A 63 0.15 5.30 -4.62
CA ILE A 63 1.25 4.33 -4.67
C ILE A 63 0.79 3.05 -5.38
N LEU A 64 -0.37 2.51 -5.02
CA LEU A 64 -0.91 1.30 -5.61
C LEU A 64 -1.17 1.45 -7.12
N LYS A 65 -1.78 2.57 -7.55
CA LYS A 65 -1.98 2.89 -8.97
C LYS A 65 -0.65 2.92 -9.71
N TYR A 66 0.40 3.52 -9.12
CA TYR A 66 1.74 3.52 -9.71
C TYR A 66 2.34 2.10 -9.82
N LEU A 67 2.17 1.25 -8.81
CA LEU A 67 2.66 -0.14 -8.85
C LEU A 67 1.97 -0.95 -9.96
N TYR A 68 0.70 -0.70 -10.24
CA TYR A 68 -0.03 -1.39 -11.31
C TYR A 68 0.33 -0.82 -12.68
N CYS A 69 0.18 0.49 -12.85
CA CYS A 69 0.18 1.14 -14.16
C CYS A 69 1.52 1.78 -14.56
N ARG A 70 2.50 1.89 -13.65
CA ARG A 70 3.78 2.62 -13.85
C ARG A 70 3.63 4.11 -14.20
N ILE A 71 2.45 4.68 -13.96
CA ILE A 71 2.15 6.09 -14.22
C ILE A 71 1.72 6.72 -12.90
N ILE A 72 2.21 7.93 -12.66
CA ILE A 72 1.76 8.78 -11.56
C ILE A 72 1.45 10.18 -12.10
N GLU A 73 0.28 10.70 -11.74
CA GLU A 73 -0.18 12.03 -12.10
C GLU A 73 0.01 12.93 -10.88
N LEU A 74 1.01 13.82 -10.94
CA LEU A 74 1.33 14.73 -9.84
C LEU A 74 0.64 16.09 -9.97
N ASN A 75 0.14 16.42 -11.16
CA ASN A 75 -0.43 17.75 -11.46
C ASN A 75 -1.67 18.09 -10.64
N ASP A 76 -2.41 17.06 -10.19
CA ASP A 76 -3.64 17.22 -9.41
C ASP A 76 -3.40 17.14 -7.89
N LEU A 77 -2.15 17.00 -7.46
CA LEU A 77 -1.77 16.89 -6.05
C LEU A 77 -1.23 18.23 -5.53
N ASP A 78 -1.65 18.61 -4.33
CA ASP A 78 -1.04 19.74 -3.63
C ASP A 78 0.35 19.38 -3.06
N ILE A 79 1.10 20.40 -2.64
CA ILE A 79 2.47 20.23 -2.12
C ILE A 79 2.49 19.31 -0.89
N ASP A 80 1.47 19.37 -0.02
CA ASP A 80 1.38 18.54 1.18
C ASP A 80 1.19 17.06 0.82
N MET A 81 0.33 16.76 -0.16
CA MET A 81 0.16 15.42 -0.71
C MET A 81 1.43 14.90 -1.37
N ILE A 82 2.15 15.74 -2.12
CA ILE A 82 3.42 15.35 -2.74
C ILE A 82 4.46 15.02 -1.66
N LEU A 83 4.59 15.84 -0.61
CA LEU A 83 5.51 15.58 0.49
C LEU A 83 5.15 14.29 1.26
N LYS A 84 3.86 14.07 1.54
CA LYS A 84 3.37 12.84 2.18
C LYS A 84 3.63 11.61 1.31
N LEU A 85 3.45 11.74 0.00
CA LEU A 85 3.76 10.68 -0.95
C LEU A 85 5.25 10.35 -0.93
N LEU A 86 6.12 11.37 -0.97
CA LEU A 86 7.57 11.19 -0.89
C LEU A 86 8.00 10.48 0.40
N VAL A 87 7.47 10.91 1.55
CA VAL A 87 7.74 10.27 2.84
C VAL A 87 7.25 8.82 2.88
N ALA A 88 6.14 8.51 2.21
CA ALA A 88 5.57 7.17 2.19
C ALA A 88 6.31 6.17 1.28
N VAL A 89 7.15 6.66 0.35
CA VAL A 89 7.87 5.81 -0.62
C VAL A 89 9.39 5.78 -0.42
N ASP A 90 9.91 6.49 0.59
CA ASP A 90 11.30 6.38 1.06
C ASP A 90 11.54 5.00 1.73
#